data_AF-A0A914MI71-F1
#
_entry.id   AF-A0A914MI71-F1
#
_cell.length_a   1.000
_cell.length_b   1.000
_cell.length_c   1.000
_cell.angle_alpha   90.00
_cell.angle_beta   90.00
_cell.angle_gamma   90.00
#
_symmetry.space_group_name_H-M   'P 1'
#
loop_
_entity.id
_entity.type
_entity.pdbx_description
1 polymer ?
#
loop_
_entity_poly.entity_id
_entity_poly.type
_entity_poly.pdbx_seq_one_letter_code
_entity_poly.pdbx_strand_id
1 'polypeptide(L)'
;MLIFTYLSVINWDGLSPEHCYITTMEHYSSCSVLDEDVWEEIQFWMKSLVNMWREDEEDQDCVFFENARDIHEQKHMSIECVPLPREIGDLSPIYFKIFITTLK
;
A
#
# COMPACT_ATOMS: atom_id res chain seq x y z
N MET A 1 23.55 3.21 7.35
CA MET A 1 22.13 2.84 7.28
C MET A 1 21.88 2.44 5.85
N LEU A 2 21.55 1.17 5.60
CA LEU A 2 21.13 0.73 4.28
C LEU A 2 19.66 1.17 4.10
N ILE A 3 19.29 1.58 2.89
CA ILE A 3 17.92 1.95 2.52
C ILE A 3 17.44 0.87 1.56
N PHE A 4 16.34 0.19 1.88
CA PHE A 4 15.82 -0.93 1.08
C PHE A 4 14.56 -0.55 0.30
N THR A 5 13.87 0.50 0.71
CA THR A 5 12.58 0.91 0.17
C THR A 5 12.47 2.41 -0.02
N TYR A 6 11.53 2.84 -0.85
CA TYR A 6 11.24 4.25 -1.05
C TYR A 6 9.76 4.49 -1.34
N LEU A 7 9.33 5.74 -1.10
CA LEU A 7 8.02 6.25 -1.50
C LEU A 7 8.12 6.91 -2.87
N SER A 8 7.05 6.77 -3.65
CA SER A 8 6.89 7.51 -4.90
C SER A 8 5.44 7.89 -5.11
N VAL A 9 5.24 8.98 -5.84
CA VAL A 9 3.91 9.39 -6.30
C VAL A 9 3.54 8.58 -7.53
N ILE A 10 2.25 8.31 -7.69
CA ILE A 10 1.73 7.74 -8.92
C ILE A 10 1.91 8.71 -10.11
N ASN A 11 2.07 8.16 -11.31
CA ASN A 11 2.16 8.94 -12.54
C ASN A 11 0.85 8.98 -13.36
N TRP A 12 -0.27 8.59 -12.73
CA TRP A 12 -1.63 8.59 -13.30
C TRP A 12 -2.62 9.21 -12.30
N ASP A 13 -3.89 9.35 -12.72
CA ASP A 13 -4.95 9.84 -11.83
C ASP A 13 -5.31 8.78 -10.79
N GLY A 14 -4.95 9.03 -9.54
CA GLY A 14 -5.13 8.11 -8.42
C GLY A 14 -6.57 7.99 -7.92
N LEU A 15 -6.77 7.06 -6.98
CA LEU A 15 -8.02 6.90 -6.25
C LEU A 15 -8.26 8.02 -5.22
N SER A 16 -7.18 8.70 -4.82
CA SER A 16 -7.15 9.81 -3.88
C SER A 16 -6.03 10.79 -4.29
N PRO A 17 -6.13 12.10 -4.00
CA PRO A 17 -5.09 13.07 -4.33
C PRO A 17 -3.70 12.74 -3.78
N GLU A 18 -3.65 12.05 -2.63
CA GLU A 18 -2.42 11.68 -1.93
C GLU A 18 -2.02 10.21 -2.15
N HIS A 19 -2.58 9.58 -3.19
CA HIS A 19 -2.23 8.22 -3.54
C HIS A 19 -0.74 8.12 -3.92
N CYS A 20 -0.02 7.28 -3.17
CA CYS A 20 1.39 6.97 -3.40
C CYS A 20 1.61 5.46 -3.38
N TYR A 21 2.82 5.02 -3.72
CA TYR A 21 3.24 3.63 -3.50
C TYR A 21 4.55 3.53 -2.75
N ILE A 22 4.65 2.49 -1.92
CA ILE A 22 5.90 2.01 -1.34
C ILE A 22 6.44 0.94 -2.28
N THR A 23 7.73 1.02 -2.61
CA THR A 23 8.39 0.00 -3.45
C THR A 23 9.81 -0.27 -2.96
N THR A 24 10.38 -1.38 -3.42
CA THR A 24 11.71 -1.83 -3.05
C THR A 24 12.77 -1.26 -3.98
N MET A 25 13.99 -1.06 -3.47
CA MET A 25 15.16 -0.68 -4.25
C MET A 25 15.59 -1.82 -5.19
N GLU A 26 15.68 -3.03 -4.63
CA GLU A 26 15.96 -4.25 -5.39
C GLU A 26 14.69 -4.86 -5.96
N HIS A 27 14.83 -5.67 -7.01
CA HIS A 27 13.70 -6.33 -7.63
C HIS A 27 13.15 -7.46 -6.77
N TYR A 28 11.87 -7.33 -6.40
CA TYR A 28 11.05 -8.40 -5.85
C TYR A 28 9.76 -8.48 -6.67
N SER A 29 9.26 -9.71 -6.87
CA SER A 29 8.04 -9.96 -7.65
C SER A 29 6.75 -9.87 -6.83
N SER A 30 6.84 -9.97 -5.51
CA SER A 30 5.71 -9.80 -4.58
C SER A 30 6.18 -9.57 -3.15
N CYS A 31 5.28 -9.11 -2.28
CA CYS A 31 5.56 -9.02 -0.84
C CYS A 31 5.86 -10.38 -0.19
N SER A 32 5.42 -11.49 -0.80
CA SER A 32 5.55 -12.85 -0.22
C SER A 32 6.98 -13.41 -0.26
N VAL A 33 7.88 -12.78 -1.02
CA VAL A 33 9.27 -13.22 -1.20
C VAL A 33 10.28 -12.21 -0.62
N LEU A 34 9.81 -11.26 0.17
CA LEU A 34 10.66 -10.25 0.79
C LEU A 34 11.52 -10.83 1.91
N ASP A 35 12.73 -10.29 2.03
CA ASP A 35 13.56 -10.46 3.21
C ASP A 35 13.00 -9.65 4.39
N GLU A 36 13.33 -10.08 5.61
CA GLU A 36 12.75 -9.53 6.85
C GLU A 36 13.05 -8.05 7.04
N ASP A 37 14.28 -7.61 6.74
CA ASP A 37 14.72 -6.21 6.85
C ASP A 37 13.99 -5.28 5.87
N VAL A 38 13.76 -5.74 4.64
CA VAL A 38 12.96 -5.00 3.65
C VAL A 38 11.52 -4.85 4.13
N TRP A 39 10.93 -5.94 4.64
CA TRP A 39 9.56 -5.91 5.16
C TRP A 39 9.41 -5.00 6.39
N GLU A 40 10.39 -5.00 7.30
CA GLU A 40 10.40 -4.09 8.46
C GLU A 40 10.38 -2.61 8.03
N GLU A 41 11.13 -2.23 6.99
CA GLU A 41 11.13 -0.86 6.47
C GLU A 41 9.78 -0.51 5.81
N ILE A 42 9.16 -1.44 5.08
CA ILE A 42 7.79 -1.26 4.56
C ILE A 42 6.80 -1.00 5.71
N GLN A 43 6.85 -1.79 6.77
CA GLN A 43 5.97 -1.61 7.93
C GLN A 43 6.19 -0.27 8.63
N PHE A 44 7.43 0.23 8.64
CA PHE A 44 7.75 1.56 9.14
C PHE A 44 7.09 2.65 8.31
N TRP A 45 7.15 2.55 6.97
CA TRP A 45 6.42 3.47 6.08
C TRP A 45 4.92 3.42 6.30
N MET A 46 4.31 2.22 6.35
CA MET A 46 2.88 2.07 6.55
C MET A 46 2.40 2.76 7.85
N LYS A 47 3.12 2.55 8.97
CA LYS A 47 2.81 3.19 10.25
C LYS A 47 2.95 4.71 10.18
N SER A 48 4.02 5.18 9.54
CA SER A 48 4.30 6.62 9.41
C SER A 48 3.24 7.32 8.56
N LEU A 49 2.83 6.71 7.44
CA LEU A 49 1.77 7.20 6.57
C LEU A 49 0.41 7.24 7.29
N VAL A 50 0.05 6.17 8.00
CA VAL A 50 -1.19 6.15 8.80
C VAL A 50 -1.20 7.25 9.85
N ASN A 51 -0.09 7.48 10.54
CA ASN A 51 -0.01 8.58 11.51
C ASN A 51 -0.12 9.95 10.84
N MET A 52 0.57 10.15 9.72
CA MET A 52 0.53 11.39 8.94
C MET A 52 -0.91 11.74 8.52
N TRP A 53 -1.64 10.79 7.91
CA TRP A 53 -3.00 11.01 7.44
C TRP A 53 -4.05 11.16 8.56
N ARG A 54 -3.81 10.57 9.72
CA ARG A 54 -4.67 10.74 10.91
C ARG A 54 -4.45 12.07 11.63
N GLU A 55 -3.25 12.64 11.52
CA GLU A 55 -2.93 13.94 12.10
C GLU A 55 -3.36 15.13 11.22
N ASP A 56 -3.73 14.87 9.96
CA ASP A 56 -4.29 15.86 9.04
C ASP A 56 -5.69 16.33 9.50
N GLU A 57 -6.09 17.54 9.10
CA GLU A 57 -7.39 18.15 9.38
C GLU A 57 -8.56 17.30 8.86
N GLU A 58 -8.32 16.48 7.82
CA GLU A 58 -9.34 15.62 7.20
C GLU A 58 -9.61 14.29 7.94
N ASP A 59 -8.86 13.94 9.01
CA ASP A 59 -8.94 12.66 9.76
C ASP A 59 -9.12 11.44 8.84
N GLN A 60 -8.06 11.15 8.08
CA GLN A 60 -8.07 10.07 7.09
C GLN A 60 -7.49 8.77 7.68
N ASP A 61 -7.98 7.64 7.17
CA ASP A 61 -7.34 6.33 7.34
C ASP A 61 -6.71 5.90 6.02
N CYS A 62 -6.07 4.73 5.98
CA CYS A 62 -5.41 4.23 4.77
C CYS A 62 -5.75 2.78 4.47
N VAL A 63 -5.89 2.47 3.17
CA VAL A 63 -5.86 1.10 2.65
C VAL A 63 -4.54 0.87 1.91
N PHE A 64 -3.85 -0.20 2.31
CA PHE A 64 -2.65 -0.68 1.64
C PHE A 64 -2.96 -1.97 0.87
N PHE A 65 -2.54 -2.07 -0.38
CA PHE A 65 -2.70 -3.30 -1.16
C PHE A 65 -1.62 -3.49 -2.22
N GLU A 66 -1.41 -4.75 -2.60
CA GLU A 66 -0.54 -5.15 -3.71
C GLU A 66 -1.36 -5.96 -4.72
N ASN A 67 -1.07 -5.80 -6.01
CA ASN A 67 -1.68 -6.58 -7.08
C ASN A 67 -0.67 -7.49 -7.78
N ALA A 68 -0.31 -8.60 -7.13
CA ALA A 68 0.63 -9.60 -7.65
C ALA A 68 -0.08 -10.71 -8.47
N ARG A 69 -0.89 -10.35 -9.47
CA ARG A 69 -1.70 -11.32 -10.24
C ARG A 69 -0.94 -12.05 -11.35
N ASP A 70 0.09 -11.44 -11.92
CA ASP A 70 0.85 -12.03 -13.02
C ASP A 70 2.32 -12.22 -12.65
N ILE A 71 2.58 -13.31 -11.91
CA ILE A 71 3.93 -13.66 -11.45
C ILE A 71 4.84 -14.00 -12.65
N HIS A 72 4.29 -14.43 -13.79
CA HIS A 72 5.09 -14.77 -14.96
C HIS A 72 5.76 -13.55 -15.60
N GLU A 73 5.12 -12.39 -15.50
CA GLU A 73 5.67 -11.12 -16.00
C GLU A 73 6.80 -10.57 -15.12
N GLN A 74 7.01 -11.13 -13.92
CA GLN A 74 8.07 -10.70 -12.98
C GLN A 74 8.08 -9.17 -12.79
N LYS A 75 6.90 -8.57 -12.67
CA LYS A 75 6.76 -7.14 -12.41
C LYS A 75 7.42 -6.79 -11.07
N HIS A 76 8.05 -5.61 -11.03
CA HIS A 76 8.59 -5.06 -9.79
C HIS A 76 7.44 -4.74 -8.83
N MET A 77 7.54 -5.21 -7.60
CA MET A 77 6.46 -5.04 -6.64
C MET A 77 6.27 -3.58 -6.22
N SER A 78 5.02 -3.23 -5.95
CA SER A 78 4.65 -1.96 -5.35
C SER A 78 3.41 -2.16 -4.48
N ILE A 79 3.43 -1.54 -3.31
CA ILE A 79 2.29 -1.48 -2.41
C ILE A 79 1.62 -0.13 -2.62
N GLU A 80 0.40 -0.16 -3.14
CA GLU A 80 -0.44 1.02 -3.27
C GLU A 80 -0.91 1.46 -1.88
N CYS A 81 -0.80 2.76 -1.62
CA CYS A 81 -1.12 3.41 -0.35
C CYS A 81 -2.16 4.49 -0.63
N VAL A 82 -3.43 4.20 -0.31
CA VAL A 82 -4.55 5.07 -0.66
C VAL A 82 -5.19 5.62 0.61
N PRO A 83 -5.04 6.92 0.88
CA PRO A 83 -5.77 7.56 1.96
C PRO A 83 -7.23 7.75 1.59
N LEU A 84 -8.09 7.66 2.60
CA LEU A 84 -9.53 7.75 2.47
C LEU A 84 -10.15 8.27 3.77
N PRO A 85 -11.33 8.90 3.71
CA PRO A 85 -12.04 9.30 4.91
C PRO A 85 -12.22 8.13 5.88
N ARG A 86 -11.94 8.36 7.16
CA ARG A 86 -11.93 7.32 8.19
C ARG A 86 -13.23 6.52 8.28
N GLU A 87 -14.39 7.17 8.12
CA GLU A 87 -15.69 6.50 8.09
C GLU A 87 -15.79 5.43 6.99
N ILE A 88 -15.14 5.66 5.84
CA ILE A 88 -15.05 4.69 4.74
C ILE A 88 -14.00 3.63 5.06
N GLY A 89 -12.88 4.03 5.68
CA GLY A 89 -11.84 3.15 6.20
C GLY A 89 -12.37 2.07 7.13
N ASP A 90 -13.23 2.45 8.08
CA ASP A 90 -13.87 1.53 9.03
C ASP A 90 -14.76 0.48 8.35
N LEU A 91 -15.37 0.83 7.22
CA LEU A 91 -16.20 -0.06 6.41
C LEU A 91 -15.39 -0.89 5.40
N SER A 92 -14.15 -0.49 5.11
CA SER A 92 -13.31 -1.12 4.09
C SER A 92 -13.17 -2.65 4.26
N PRO A 93 -13.01 -3.23 5.47
CA PRO A 93 -12.88 -4.68 5.61
C PRO A 93 -14.13 -5.43 5.16
N ILE A 94 -15.31 -4.84 5.35
CA ILE A 94 -16.59 -5.43 4.94
C ILE A 94 -16.69 -5.42 3.41
N TYR A 95 -16.35 -4.30 2.77
CA TYR A 95 -16.36 -4.18 1.31
C TYR A 95 -15.40 -5.18 0.65
N PHE A 96 -14.15 -5.25 1.12
CA PHE A 96 -13.18 -6.22 0.59
C PHE A 96 -13.64 -7.66 0.80
N LYS A 97 -14.20 -7.99 1.97
CA LYS A 97 -14.72 -9.34 2.23
C LYS A 97 -15.84 -9.73 1.28
N ILE A 98 -16.80 -8.83 1.04
CA ILE A 98 -17.91 -9.08 0.09
C ILE A 98 -17.35 -9.28 -1.31
N PHE A 99 -16.47 -8.40 -1.76
CA PHE A 99 -15.90 -8.43 -3.10
C PHE A 99 -15.12 -9.74 -3.35
N ILE A 100 -14.20 -10.09 -2.45
CA ILE A 100 -13.35 -11.29 -2.56
C ILE A 100 -14.19 -12.58 -2.50
N THR A 101 -15.30 -12.59 -1.76
CA THR A 101 -16.15 -13.78 -1.62
C THR A 101 -17.13 -13.95 -2.78
N THR A 102 -17.65 -12.85 -3.32
CA THR A 102 -18.76 -12.86 -4.28
C THR A 102 -18.28 -12.90 -5.73
N LEU A 103 -17.09 -12.37 -6.03
CA LEU A 103 -16.55 -12.28 -7.39
C LEU A 103 -15.55 -13.39 -7.72
N LYS A 104 -15.78 -14.60 -7.18
CA LYS A 104 -15.05 -15.80 -7.59
C LYS A 104 -15.76 -16.53 -8.73
#